data_AF-A0A7Y6YXA1-F1
#
_entry.id   AF-A0A7Y6YXA1-F1
#
_cell.length_a   1.000
_cell.length_b   1.000
_cell.length_c   1.000
_cell.angle_alpha   90.00
_cell.angle_beta   90.00
_cell.angle_gamma   90.00
#
_symmetry.space_group_name_H-M   'P 1'
#
loop_
_entity.id
_entity.type
_entity.pdbx_description
1 polymer ?
#
loop_
_entity_poly.entity_id
_entity_poly.type
_entity_poly.pdbx_seq_one_letter_code
_entity_poly.pdbx_strand_id
1 'polypeptide(L)'
;MLKNFFEIDEVKQSFSNASQLISHLSTHDLLEYTEVYPDRLNGKSTPTPNKQFKNKTFKNVRFSNFKFFNINFHNCKFIDCVFINAQFTGCAFVTSSENRVINDADVASCSTVE
;
A
#
# COMPACT_ATOMS: atom_id res chain seq x y z
N MET A 1 -2.57 -22.93 -19.03
CA MET A 1 -1.31 -22.46 -18.42
C MET A 1 -1.71 -21.58 -17.26
N LEU A 2 -1.39 -21.97 -16.02
CA LEU A 2 -1.63 -21.11 -14.87
C LEU A 2 -0.73 -19.89 -15.04
N LYS A 3 -1.32 -18.70 -15.20
CA LYS A 3 -0.59 -17.45 -15.02
C LYS A 3 0.03 -17.49 -13.63
N ASN A 4 1.32 -17.18 -13.53
CA ASN A 4 2.05 -17.12 -12.28
C ASN A 4 1.28 -16.22 -11.31
N PHE A 5 0.69 -16.83 -10.28
CA PHE A 5 -0.20 -16.17 -9.32
C PHE A 5 0.46 -15.00 -8.58
N PHE A 6 1.79 -14.87 -8.69
CA PHE A 6 2.63 -13.89 -8.02
C PHE A 6 3.23 -12.83 -8.96
N GLU A 7 3.05 -12.96 -10.28
CA GLU A 7 3.59 -12.01 -11.26
C GLU A 7 2.57 -10.93 -11.60
N ILE A 8 2.95 -9.67 -11.39
CA ILE A 8 2.28 -8.55 -12.04
C ILE A 8 2.57 -8.70 -13.54
N ASP A 9 1.54 -8.74 -14.39
CA ASP A 9 1.68 -9.02 -15.85
C ASP A 9 2.71 -8.08 -16.53
N GLU A 10 2.94 -6.86 -16.01
CA GLU A 10 3.97 -5.93 -16.48
C GLU A 10 4.31 -4.91 -15.37
N VAL A 11 5.55 -4.84 -14.88
CA VAL A 11 5.97 -3.76 -13.96
C VAL A 11 6.42 -2.56 -14.79
N LYS A 12 5.70 -1.44 -14.70
CA LYS A 12 6.00 -0.22 -15.46
C LYS A 12 6.95 0.72 -14.71
N GLN A 13 6.92 0.68 -13.38
CA GLN A 13 7.73 1.57 -12.56
C GLN A 13 8.06 0.92 -11.22
N SER A 14 9.17 1.34 -10.62
CA SER A 14 9.60 0.87 -9.32
C SER A 14 9.93 2.03 -8.39
N PHE A 15 9.46 1.95 -7.14
CA PHE A 15 9.81 2.90 -6.10
C PHE A 15 10.77 2.24 -5.11
N SER A 16 11.95 2.82 -5.01
CA SER A 16 13.03 2.39 -4.13
C SER A 16 12.89 2.91 -2.71
N ASN A 17 12.03 3.92 -2.50
CA ASN A 17 11.83 4.54 -1.21
C ASN A 17 10.41 5.14 -1.07
N ALA A 18 10.03 5.38 0.19
CA ALA A 18 8.76 5.96 0.59
C ALA A 18 8.59 7.39 0.05
N SER A 19 9.66 8.17 -0.11
CA SER A 19 9.58 9.52 -0.64
C SER A 19 9.08 9.54 -2.09
N GLN A 20 9.54 8.59 -2.92
CA GLN A 20 9.04 8.42 -4.30
C GLN A 20 7.55 8.07 -4.30
N LEU A 21 7.15 7.11 -3.45
CA LEU A 21 5.73 6.74 -3.29
C LEU A 21 4.89 7.93 -2.84
N ILE A 22 5.33 8.67 -1.82
CA ILE A 22 4.62 9.86 -1.31
C ILE A 22 4.52 10.93 -2.39
N SER A 23 5.62 11.22 -3.10
CA SER A 23 5.65 12.25 -4.15
C SER A 23 4.66 11.91 -5.26
N HIS A 24 4.63 10.65 -5.69
CA HIS A 24 3.66 10.15 -6.66
C HIS A 24 2.22 10.30 -6.13
N LEU A 25 1.94 9.81 -4.92
CA LEU A 25 0.61 9.90 -4.32
C LEU A 25 0.19 11.33 -3.92
N SER A 26 1.11 12.30 -3.92
CA SER A 26 0.79 13.72 -3.68
C SER A 26 0.28 14.40 -4.95
N THR A 27 0.61 13.85 -6.12
CA THR A 27 0.25 14.41 -7.44
C THR A 27 -0.76 13.54 -8.18
N HIS A 28 -0.83 12.24 -7.87
CA HIS A 28 -1.68 11.27 -8.54
C HIS A 28 -2.55 10.52 -7.52
N ASP A 29 -3.76 10.15 -7.96
CA ASP A 29 -4.67 9.31 -7.20
C ASP A 29 -4.53 7.82 -7.54
N LEU A 30 -3.94 7.51 -8.70
CA LEU A 30 -3.74 6.15 -9.18
C LEU A 30 -2.27 5.76 -9.09
N LEU A 31 -2.01 4.62 -8.46
CA LEU A 31 -0.76 3.89 -8.55
C LEU A 31 -1.01 2.56 -9.23
N GLU A 32 -0.44 2.37 -10.42
CA GLU A 32 -0.62 1.13 -11.17
C GLU A 32 0.69 0.53 -11.70
N TYR A 33 0.73 -0.80 -11.77
CA TYR A 33 1.85 -1.57 -12.32
C TYR A 33 3.19 -1.20 -11.66
N THR A 34 3.16 -1.01 -10.34
CA THR A 34 4.29 -0.51 -9.57
C THR A 34 4.84 -1.58 -8.63
N GLU A 35 6.16 -1.68 -8.57
CA GLU A 35 6.84 -2.43 -7.53
C GLU A 35 7.51 -1.51 -6.51
N VAL A 36 7.15 -1.66 -5.24
CA VAL A 36 7.68 -0.89 -4.13
C VAL A 36 8.61 -1.78 -3.32
N TYR A 37 9.88 -1.38 -3.29
CA TYR A 37 10.98 -2.11 -2.69
C TYR A 37 11.24 -1.68 -1.24
N PRO A 38 12.03 -2.46 -0.47
CA PRO A 38 12.04 -2.39 0.98
C PRO A 38 12.28 -0.97 1.50
N ASP A 39 11.27 -0.41 2.15
CA ASP A 39 11.36 0.83 2.90
C ASP A 39 10.25 0.88 3.95
N ARG A 40 10.21 1.97 4.71
CA ARG A 40 9.21 2.24 5.73
C ARG A 40 8.53 3.56 5.49
N LEU A 41 7.21 3.56 5.65
CA LEU A 41 6.39 4.76 5.65
C LEU A 41 5.86 5.04 7.05
N ASN A 42 6.41 6.08 7.67
CA ASN A 42 5.96 6.55 8.98
C ASN A 42 4.91 7.66 8.81
N GLY A 43 3.72 7.43 9.36
CA GLY A 43 2.64 8.40 9.44
C GLY A 43 2.65 9.24 10.71
N LYS A 44 3.49 8.93 11.70
CA LYS A 44 3.74 9.83 12.84
C LYS A 44 4.68 10.97 12.43
N SER A 45 4.11 12.10 12.04
CA SER A 45 4.77 13.39 12.12
C SER A 45 4.14 14.16 13.28
N THR A 46 4.79 14.21 14.44
CA THR A 46 4.38 15.14 15.50
C THR A 46 4.39 16.57 14.94
N PRO A 47 3.37 17.43 15.14
CA PRO A 47 2.13 17.29 15.92
C PRO A 47 0.86 17.08 15.06
N THR A 48 0.99 16.72 13.77
CA THR A 48 -0.14 16.55 12.86
C THR A 48 -0.80 15.17 13.00
N PRO A 49 -2.09 15.03 12.63
CA PRO A 49 -2.76 13.74 12.62
C PRO A 49 -1.98 12.73 11.76
N ASN A 50 -2.05 11.44 12.13
CA ASN A 50 -1.50 10.31 11.38
C ASN A 50 -1.59 10.54 9.87
N LYS A 51 -0.50 10.37 9.14
CA LYS A 51 -0.47 10.58 7.68
C LYS A 51 -1.60 9.79 7.02
N GLN A 52 -2.44 10.51 6.27
CA GLN A 52 -3.64 9.96 5.65
C GLN A 52 -3.46 9.89 4.14
N PHE A 53 -3.80 8.75 3.55
CA PHE A 53 -4.08 8.66 2.12
C PHE A 53 -5.59 8.64 1.94
N LYS A 54 -6.10 9.57 1.12
CA LYS A 54 -7.52 9.70 0.82
C LYS A 54 -7.74 9.45 -0.66
N ASN A 55 -8.78 8.69 -0.99
CA ASN A 55 -9.24 8.47 -2.37
C ASN A 55 -8.16 7.91 -3.32
N LYS A 56 -7.21 7.12 -2.79
CA LYS A 56 -6.13 6.53 -3.59
C LYS A 56 -6.49 5.15 -4.10
N THR A 57 -6.19 4.89 -5.37
CA THR A 57 -6.36 3.58 -5.99
C THR A 57 -5.00 2.96 -6.27
N PHE A 58 -4.76 1.79 -5.69
CA PHE A 58 -3.62 0.94 -5.92
C PHE A 58 -4.09 -0.24 -6.80
N LYS A 59 -3.51 -0.40 -7.97
CA LYS A 59 -3.90 -1.44 -8.93
C LYS A 59 -2.67 -2.18 -9.44
N ASN A 60 -2.61 -3.51 -9.36
CA ASN A 60 -1.43 -4.26 -9.83
C ASN A 60 -0.13 -3.75 -9.17
N VAL A 61 -0.17 -3.47 -7.86
CA VAL A 61 0.99 -2.96 -7.10
C VAL A 61 1.56 -4.07 -6.22
N ARG A 62 2.88 -4.21 -6.20
CA ARG A 62 3.58 -5.13 -5.30
C ARG A 62 4.34 -4.33 -4.24
N PHE A 63 4.08 -4.65 -2.98
CA PHE A 63 4.84 -4.13 -1.83
C PHE A 63 5.68 -5.26 -1.26
N SER A 64 7.00 -5.18 -1.46
CA SER A 64 7.96 -6.21 -1.03
C SER A 64 8.79 -5.69 0.14
N ASN A 65 8.73 -6.35 1.29
CA ASN A 65 9.43 -5.97 2.53
C ASN A 65 9.15 -4.52 2.99
N PHE A 66 7.96 -3.99 2.70
CA PHE A 66 7.60 -2.60 3.00
C PHE A 66 6.84 -2.49 4.31
N LYS A 67 7.15 -1.48 5.14
CA LYS A 67 6.52 -1.30 6.46
C LYS A 67 5.70 -0.02 6.54
N PHE A 68 4.42 -0.16 6.85
CA PHE A 68 3.51 0.96 7.10
C PHE A 68 3.30 1.14 8.60
N PHE A 69 3.57 2.34 9.11
CA PHE A 69 3.43 2.67 10.53
C PHE A 69 2.50 3.88 10.72
N ASN A 70 1.41 3.73 11.46
CA ASN A 70 0.48 4.82 11.79
C ASN A 70 -0.06 5.57 10.55
N ILE A 71 -0.44 4.82 9.50
CA ILE A 71 -1.03 5.37 8.26
C ILE A 71 -2.54 5.09 8.27
N ASN A 72 -3.33 6.11 7.94
CA ASN A 72 -4.77 5.92 7.74
C ASN A 72 -5.09 5.94 6.24
N PHE A 73 -5.66 4.85 5.72
CA PHE A 73 -6.18 4.76 4.37
C PHE A 73 -7.70 5.00 4.41
N HIS A 74 -8.14 6.09 3.81
CA HIS A 74 -9.55 6.49 3.75
C HIS A 74 -10.07 6.44 2.31
N ASN A 75 -11.12 5.65 2.07
CA ASN A 75 -11.68 5.46 0.74
C ASN A 75 -10.61 5.05 -0.30
N CYS A 76 -9.67 4.20 0.13
CA CYS A 76 -8.63 3.65 -0.75
C CYS A 76 -9.09 2.34 -1.37
N LYS A 77 -8.59 2.03 -2.56
CA LYS A 77 -8.89 0.77 -3.26
C LYS A 77 -7.61 0.02 -3.53
N PHE A 78 -7.56 -1.25 -3.15
CA PHE A 78 -6.44 -2.14 -3.45
C PHE A 78 -6.95 -3.23 -4.38
N ILE A 79 -6.53 -3.20 -5.64
CA ILE A 79 -7.01 -4.06 -6.72
C ILE A 79 -5.82 -4.87 -7.25
N ASP A 80 -5.90 -6.20 -7.21
CA ASP A 80 -4.82 -7.08 -7.71
C ASP A 80 -3.44 -6.70 -7.10
N CYS A 81 -3.43 -6.31 -5.82
CA CYS A 81 -2.22 -5.91 -5.10
C CYS A 81 -1.61 -7.10 -4.36
N VAL A 82 -0.29 -7.12 -4.27
CA VAL A 82 0.47 -8.20 -3.61
C VAL A 82 1.33 -7.59 -2.51
N PHE A 83 1.16 -8.10 -1.29
CA PHE A 83 1.94 -7.69 -0.13
C PHE A 83 2.80 -8.87 0.33
N ILE A 84 4.10 -8.82 0.06
CA ILE A 84 5.06 -9.89 0.40
C ILE A 84 5.95 -9.39 1.53
N ASN A 85 5.88 -10.05 2.70
CA ASN A 85 6.62 -9.65 3.90
C ASN A 85 6.41 -8.16 4.25
N ALA A 86 5.24 -7.61 3.92
CA ALA A 86 4.86 -6.27 4.29
C ALA A 86 4.34 -6.26 5.74
N GLN A 87 4.49 -5.14 6.45
CA GLN A 87 4.03 -5.01 7.83
C GLN A 87 3.14 -3.78 7.97
N PHE A 88 2.00 -3.94 8.64
CA PHE A 88 1.08 -2.84 8.95
C PHE A 88 0.95 -2.71 10.46
N THR A 89 1.49 -1.63 11.03
CA THR A 89 1.46 -1.39 12.48
C THR A 89 0.76 -0.09 12.79
N GLY A 90 -0.33 -0.15 13.56
CA GLY A 90 -1.14 1.02 13.92
C GLY A 90 -1.78 1.72 12.72
N CYS A 91 -1.94 1.01 11.60
CA CYS A 91 -2.64 1.52 10.43
C CYS A 91 -4.15 1.32 10.60
N ALA A 92 -4.94 2.10 9.85
CA ALA A 92 -6.38 1.96 9.81
C ALA A 92 -6.87 2.00 8.36
N PHE A 93 -7.80 1.11 8.01
CA PHE A 93 -8.50 1.10 6.73
C PHE A 93 -9.96 1.49 6.99
N VAL A 94 -10.32 2.69 6.54
CA VAL A 94 -11.67 3.25 6.69
C VAL A 94 -12.29 3.33 5.31
N THR A 95 -13.47 2.72 5.14
CA THR A 95 -14.21 2.66 3.86
C THR A 95 -13.37 2.26 2.65
N SER A 96 -12.31 1.47 2.88
CA SER A 96 -11.39 1.04 1.83
C SER A 96 -11.78 -0.36 1.36
N SER A 97 -11.76 -0.59 0.04
CA SER A 97 -12.13 -1.89 -0.52
C SER A 97 -10.91 -2.65 -1.01
N GLU A 98 -10.86 -3.92 -0.66
CA GLU A 98 -9.85 -4.88 -1.10
C GLU A 98 -10.49 -5.79 -2.16
N ASN A 99 -9.97 -5.76 -3.38
CA ASN A 99 -10.41 -6.64 -4.45
C ASN A 99 -9.21 -7.43 -4.96
N ARG A 100 -9.18 -8.73 -4.67
CA ARG A 100 -8.06 -9.64 -4.99
C ARG A 100 -6.71 -9.14 -4.46
N VAL A 101 -6.58 -9.11 -3.14
CA VAL A 101 -5.31 -8.82 -2.47
C VAL A 101 -4.65 -10.13 -2.05
N ILE A 102 -3.39 -10.34 -2.45
CA ILE A 102 -2.57 -11.48 -2.00
C ILE A 102 -1.73 -10.99 -0.82
N ASN A 103 -2.05 -11.47 0.38
CA ASN A 103 -1.44 -11.03 1.64
C ASN A 103 -0.58 -12.16 2.24
N ASP A 104 0.74 -11.95 2.26
CA ASP A 104 1.68 -12.62 3.19
C ASP A 104 2.24 -11.57 4.18
N ALA A 105 1.40 -10.60 4.50
CA ALA A 105 1.73 -9.45 5.34
C ALA A 105 1.34 -9.71 6.78
N ASP A 106 2.16 -9.24 7.72
CA ASP A 106 1.80 -9.24 9.13
C ASP A 106 0.86 -8.05 9.41
N VAL A 107 -0.45 -8.33 9.40
CA VAL A 107 -1.54 -7.35 9.60
C VAL A 107 -2.00 -7.30 11.06
N ALA A 108 -1.27 -7.91 12.00
CA ALA A 108 -1.71 -8.21 13.37
C ALA A 108 -2.16 -7.01 14.24
N SER A 109 -2.11 -5.77 13.76
CA SER A 109 -2.53 -4.58 14.50
C SER A 109 -3.26 -3.52 13.66
N CYS A 110 -3.83 -3.91 12.51
CA CYS A 110 -4.61 -3.00 11.68
C CYS A 110 -6.11 -3.13 12.00
N SER A 111 -6.76 -2.03 12.39
CA SER A 111 -8.21 -2.02 12.55
C SER A 111 -8.89 -1.73 11.21
N THR A 112 -9.72 -2.66 10.75
CA THR A 112 -10.72 -2.41 9.71
C THR A 112 -11.91 -1.76 10.39
N VAL A 113 -12.22 -0.51 10.04
CA VAL A 113 -13.43 0.15 10.53
C VAL A 113 -14.44 0.06 9.40
N GLU A 114 -15.38 -0.87 9.54
CA GLU A 114 -16.57 -1.02 8.67
C GLU A 114 -17.49 0.20 8.74
#